data_AF-A0A957N4T9-F1
#
_entry.id   AF-A0A957N4T9-F1
#
_cell.length_a   1.000
_cell.length_b   1.000
_cell.length_c   1.000
_cell.angle_alpha   90.00
_cell.angle_beta   90.00
_cell.angle_gamma   90.00
#
_symmetry.space_group_name_H-M   'P 1'
#
loop_
_entity.id
_entity.type
_entity.pdbx_description
1 polymer ?
#
loop_
_entity_poly.entity_id
_entity_poly.type
_entity_poly.pdbx_seq_one_letter_code
_entity_poly.pdbx_strand_id
1 'polypeptide(L)'
;MRYPKLCCVISIRGVLTSLMLLFAVATLSACTLTQLTEEEADAIWRESAHADQTSASFTHWDGEDPAEIPVACAKCHSTPGYLDYYGADGTAVGIVDHPAPIGTTIECAACHNEVTQLNDAVTLPSGQDLTELGSNANCYACHQGRAYGGAVEAAITGLELDRIDQNLRFINIHANAAGAVLQGTNGDAGYEYSGRSYVGRFEHVAGFNDCTSCHDPHSLRMTPLRCGACHADVRSTAHLQRVRTSNIDFDGDGKTTEGIAEEIDTLHDKLMDAMQAYVTAKGNMGALVYVNEYRYFVNGRDEVFVSWTPRLLRAAYNYQLVAKDRGSFAHNPNYVIQLLYDSIEDLGGSIAGMNRPAVP
;
A
#
# COMPACT_ATOMS: atom_id res chain seq x y z
N MET A 1 2.50 25.04 0.25
CA MET A 1 2.63 25.18 1.73
C MET A 1 3.93 24.51 2.14
N ARG A 2 4.81 25.17 2.90
CA ARG A 2 6.17 24.67 3.26
C ARG A 2 6.17 24.21 4.72
N TYR A 3 6.53 22.96 4.99
CA TYR A 3 6.76 22.46 6.35
C TYR A 3 8.14 22.91 6.89
N PRO A 4 8.26 23.42 8.12
CA PRO A 4 9.54 23.79 8.71
C PRO A 4 10.15 22.62 9.51
N LYS A 5 11.47 22.43 9.42
CA LYS A 5 12.23 21.71 10.46
C LYS A 5 12.79 22.74 11.45
N LEU A 6 12.36 22.68 12.71
CA LEU A 6 12.96 23.46 13.80
C LEU A 6 14.32 22.85 14.17
N CYS A 7 15.35 23.69 14.26
CA CYS A 7 16.59 23.35 14.94
C CYS A 7 16.74 24.16 16.23
N CYS A 8 17.13 23.44 17.28
CA CYS A 8 17.22 23.81 18.68
C CYS A 8 18.17 25.00 18.93
N VAL A 9 17.73 26.00 19.70
CA VAL A 9 18.57 27.13 20.15
C VAL A 9 19.04 26.87 21.59
N ILE A 10 20.33 26.59 21.77
CA ILE A 10 20.97 26.63 23.08
C ILE A 10 21.26 28.11 23.40
N SER A 11 20.55 28.65 24.40
CA SER A 11 20.74 30.00 24.92
C SER A 11 21.90 30.04 25.91
N ILE A 12 22.99 30.74 25.57
CA ILE A 12 23.99 31.19 26.55
C ILE A 12 23.83 32.71 26.72
N ARG A 13 23.35 33.13 27.90
CA ARG A 13 23.40 34.52 28.36
C ARG A 13 24.83 34.85 28.79
N GLY A 14 25.39 35.96 28.31
CA GLY A 14 26.69 36.44 28.77
C GLY A 14 27.17 37.73 28.09
N VAL A 15 26.60 38.87 28.51
CA VAL A 15 27.30 40.12 28.86
C VAL A 15 28.55 40.51 28.04
N LEU A 16 28.43 41.46 27.10
CA LEU A 16 29.07 42.80 27.20
C LEU A 16 28.89 43.61 25.90
N THR A 17 28.53 44.86 26.14
CA THR A 17 28.26 45.97 25.25
C THR A 17 29.48 46.44 24.46
N SER A 18 29.19 47.05 23.30
CA SER A 18 30.05 47.99 22.56
C SER A 18 31.00 47.43 21.50
N LEU A 19 30.43 46.86 20.43
CA LEU A 19 31.02 46.95 19.07
C LEU A 19 29.92 46.77 17.99
N MET A 20 28.81 47.49 18.15
CA MET A 20 27.73 47.56 17.16
C MET A 20 28.14 48.52 16.03
N LEU A 21 28.55 47.99 14.85
CA LEU A 21 28.08 48.43 13.51
C LEU A 21 28.88 47.90 12.29
N LEU A 22 29.94 47.10 12.44
CA LEU A 22 30.79 46.74 11.28
C LEU A 22 31.03 45.23 11.04
N PHE A 23 30.34 44.35 11.77
CA PHE A 23 30.45 42.89 11.59
C PHE A 23 29.09 42.17 11.62
N ALA A 24 28.02 42.82 11.14
CA ALA A 24 26.69 42.21 11.03
C ALA A 24 26.35 41.74 9.59
N VAL A 25 27.35 41.53 8.73
CA VAL A 25 27.16 41.04 7.35
C VAL A 25 28.02 39.80 7.12
N ALA A 26 27.82 38.75 7.93
CA ALA A 26 28.41 37.44 7.66
C ALA A 26 27.75 36.34 8.51
N THR A 27 26.44 36.15 8.42
CA THR A 27 25.76 34.88 8.80
C THR A 27 24.31 34.87 8.28
N LEU A 28 24.13 35.16 7.00
CA LEU A 28 23.03 34.54 6.26
C LEU A 28 23.65 33.47 5.35
N SER A 29 24.05 32.34 5.94
CA SER A 29 24.06 31.11 5.14
C SER A 29 22.60 30.80 4.88
N ALA A 30 22.14 31.25 3.72
CA ALA A 30 20.88 30.84 3.15
C ALA A 30 20.82 29.31 3.25
N CYS A 31 19.82 28.80 3.97
CA CYS A 31 19.36 27.45 3.79
C CYS A 31 18.67 27.43 2.41
N THR A 32 19.46 27.43 1.34
CA THR A 32 18.98 27.09 0.02
C THR A 32 18.52 25.64 0.11
N LEU A 33 17.22 25.41 0.01
CA LEU A 33 16.76 24.12 -0.49
C LEU A 33 17.44 23.96 -1.85
N THR A 34 18.51 23.17 -1.91
CA THR A 34 19.08 22.72 -3.16
C THR A 34 18.05 21.78 -3.77
N GLN A 35 17.28 22.33 -4.70
CA GLN A 35 16.44 21.54 -5.59
C GLN A 35 17.37 20.67 -6.43
N LEU A 36 17.05 19.38 -6.56
CA LEU A 36 17.81 18.49 -7.43
C LEU A 36 17.83 19.07 -8.84
N THR A 37 19.00 19.03 -9.46
CA THR A 37 19.10 19.17 -10.92
C THR A 37 18.39 18.01 -11.60
N GLU A 38 18.01 18.18 -12.86
CA GLU A 38 17.40 17.10 -13.65
C GLU A 38 18.32 15.89 -13.76
N GLU A 39 19.63 16.11 -13.93
CA GLU A 39 20.63 15.04 -13.98
C GLU A 39 20.73 14.25 -12.67
N GLU A 40 20.71 14.95 -11.52
CA GLU A 40 20.70 14.29 -10.22
C GLU A 40 19.40 13.50 -9.99
N ALA A 41 18.25 14.03 -10.42
CA ALA A 41 16.97 13.35 -10.31
C ALA A 41 16.90 12.10 -11.21
N ASP A 42 17.39 12.18 -12.45
CA ASP A 42 17.47 11.04 -13.38
C ASP A 42 18.40 9.94 -12.84
N ALA A 43 19.57 10.32 -12.32
CA ALA A 43 20.50 9.36 -11.71
C ALA A 43 19.86 8.61 -10.53
N ILE A 44 19.09 9.29 -9.68
CA ILE A 44 18.36 8.67 -8.57
C ILE A 44 17.22 7.78 -9.09
N TRP A 45 16.44 8.26 -10.07
CA TRP A 45 15.28 7.54 -10.61
C TRP A 45 15.69 6.20 -11.23
N ARG A 46 16.82 6.15 -11.95
CA ARG A 46 17.36 4.93 -12.56
C ARG A 46 17.66 3.81 -11.56
N GLU A 47 17.87 4.14 -10.29
CA GLU A 47 18.06 3.15 -9.22
C GLU A 47 16.73 2.72 -8.55
N SER A 48 15.60 3.31 -8.94
CA SER A 48 14.30 3.03 -8.36
C SER A 48 13.68 1.76 -8.92
N ALA A 49 12.76 1.16 -8.15
CA ALA A 49 11.99 -0.01 -8.62
C ALA A 49 11.11 0.30 -9.84
N HIS A 50 10.76 1.56 -10.07
CA HIS A 50 9.96 2.00 -11.22
C HIS A 50 10.77 2.09 -12.51
N ALA A 51 12.11 2.15 -12.42
CA ALA A 51 13.02 2.14 -13.56
C ALA A 51 13.69 0.77 -13.80
N ASP A 52 13.37 -0.24 -12.99
CA ASP A 52 13.97 -1.58 -13.08
C ASP A 52 13.45 -2.35 -14.30
N GLN A 53 14.12 -2.17 -15.44
CA GLN A 53 13.83 -2.85 -16.71
C GLN A 53 13.97 -4.38 -16.64
N THR A 54 14.47 -4.95 -15.55
CA THR A 54 14.59 -6.41 -15.38
C THR A 54 13.43 -7.01 -14.58
N SER A 55 12.66 -6.17 -13.90
CA SER A 55 11.53 -6.60 -13.07
C SER A 55 10.44 -7.25 -13.93
N ALA A 56 9.89 -8.37 -13.43
CA ALA A 56 8.72 -9.01 -14.02
C ALA A 56 7.50 -8.07 -14.08
N SER A 57 7.50 -6.94 -13.37
CA SER A 57 6.49 -5.91 -13.54
C SER A 57 6.54 -5.28 -14.95
N PHE A 58 7.67 -5.29 -15.64
CA PHE A 58 7.80 -4.69 -16.97
C PHE A 58 8.14 -5.70 -18.06
N THR A 59 8.74 -6.85 -17.70
CA THR A 59 9.22 -7.87 -18.65
C THR A 59 8.29 -9.06 -18.81
N HIS A 60 7.15 -9.11 -18.12
CA HIS A 60 6.25 -10.27 -18.14
C HIS A 60 5.83 -10.70 -19.55
N TRP A 61 5.67 -9.73 -20.45
CA TRP A 61 5.14 -9.92 -21.80
C TRP A 61 6.21 -10.02 -22.89
N ASP A 62 7.50 -9.96 -22.54
CA ASP A 62 8.61 -9.94 -23.52
C ASP A 62 8.68 -11.21 -24.38
N GLY A 63 8.16 -12.33 -23.86
CA GLY A 63 8.12 -13.63 -24.54
C GLY A 63 6.81 -13.96 -25.25
N GLU A 64 5.82 -13.06 -25.22
CA GLU A 64 4.51 -13.26 -25.84
C GLU A 64 4.54 -12.93 -27.35
N ASP A 65 3.51 -13.35 -28.10
CA ASP A 65 3.35 -13.05 -29.53
C ASP A 65 1.94 -12.47 -29.82
N PRO A 66 1.82 -11.16 -30.12
CA PRO A 66 2.89 -10.17 -30.20
C PRO A 66 3.51 -9.83 -28.82
N ALA A 67 4.78 -9.44 -28.83
CA ALA A 67 5.49 -9.00 -27.63
C ALA A 67 5.12 -7.55 -27.28
N GLU A 68 4.00 -7.39 -26.57
CA GLU A 68 3.42 -6.11 -26.18
C GLU A 68 2.79 -6.20 -24.79
N ILE A 69 2.74 -5.07 -24.07
CA ILE A 69 2.09 -4.97 -22.78
C ILE A 69 0.59 -4.77 -23.04
N PRO A 70 -0.30 -5.70 -22.65
CA PRO A 70 -1.71 -5.63 -22.99
C PRO A 70 -2.39 -4.39 -22.38
N VAL A 71 -3.42 -3.89 -23.06
CA VAL A 71 -4.26 -2.75 -22.64
C VAL A 71 -4.62 -2.79 -21.15
N ALA A 72 -5.07 -3.95 -20.65
CA ALA A 72 -5.51 -4.13 -19.26
C ALA A 72 -4.38 -4.01 -18.21
N CYS A 73 -3.13 -3.98 -18.65
CA CYS A 73 -1.92 -3.94 -17.82
C CYS A 73 -1.10 -2.66 -18.04
N ALA A 74 -1.14 -2.12 -19.27
CA ALA A 74 -0.26 -1.05 -19.72
C ALA A 74 -0.34 0.23 -18.87
N LYS A 75 -1.51 0.56 -18.27
CA LYS A 75 -1.66 1.72 -17.36
C LYS A 75 -0.56 1.78 -16.31
N CYS A 76 -0.25 0.67 -15.65
CA CYS A 76 0.65 0.64 -14.49
C CYS A 76 1.98 -0.06 -14.75
N HIS A 77 2.14 -0.61 -15.95
CA HIS A 77 3.29 -1.39 -16.35
C HIS A 77 4.03 -0.74 -17.53
N SER A 78 3.74 0.51 -17.87
CA SER A 78 4.42 1.24 -18.93
C SER A 78 4.16 2.74 -18.83
N THR A 79 5.11 3.58 -19.24
CA THR A 79 4.86 5.02 -19.40
C THR A 79 3.86 5.30 -20.52
N PRO A 80 3.96 4.70 -21.73
CA PRO A 80 2.97 4.91 -22.79
C PRO A 80 1.53 4.63 -22.35
N GLY A 81 1.27 3.49 -21.69
CA GLY A 81 -0.07 3.17 -21.20
C GLY A 81 -0.55 4.09 -20.08
N TYR A 82 0.35 4.64 -19.25
CA TYR A 82 -0.02 5.64 -18.27
C TYR A 82 -0.41 6.97 -18.92
N LEU A 83 0.31 7.39 -19.97
CA LEU A 83 -0.01 8.60 -20.73
C LEU A 83 -1.35 8.46 -21.47
N ASP A 84 -1.58 7.31 -22.11
CA ASP A 84 -2.84 6.96 -22.77
C ASP A 84 -4.01 7.04 -21.79
N TYR A 85 -3.88 6.41 -20.61
CA TYR A 85 -4.91 6.45 -19.57
C TYR A 85 -5.30 7.88 -19.14
N TYR A 86 -4.36 8.82 -19.13
CA TYR A 86 -4.63 10.22 -18.78
C TYR A 86 -4.90 11.10 -20.00
N GLY A 87 -4.90 10.57 -21.22
CA GLY A 87 -4.99 11.32 -22.47
C GLY A 87 -3.84 12.32 -22.67
N ALA A 88 -2.70 12.09 -22.02
CA ALA A 88 -1.53 12.96 -22.09
C ALA A 88 -0.80 12.87 -23.44
N ASP A 89 -1.08 11.81 -24.22
CA ASP A 89 -0.68 11.62 -25.61
C ASP A 89 -1.79 12.04 -26.62
N GLY A 90 -2.92 12.57 -26.11
CA GLY A 90 -4.07 13.02 -26.90
C GLY A 90 -5.17 11.98 -27.11
N THR A 91 -5.08 10.79 -26.49
CA THR A 91 -6.16 9.78 -26.49
C THR A 91 -7.25 10.08 -25.46
N ALA A 92 -8.23 9.17 -25.32
CA ALA A 92 -9.37 9.35 -24.43
C ALA A 92 -9.00 9.11 -22.96
N VAL A 93 -9.35 10.06 -22.09
CA VAL A 93 -9.09 9.96 -20.64
C VAL A 93 -9.88 8.81 -20.01
N GLY A 94 -9.21 8.06 -19.13
CA GLY A 94 -9.80 7.04 -18.27
C GLY A 94 -9.77 5.62 -18.86
N ILE A 95 -9.25 5.46 -20.07
CA ILE A 95 -9.08 4.17 -20.75
C ILE A 95 -7.68 4.08 -21.35
N VAL A 96 -7.16 2.87 -21.47
CA VAL A 96 -5.99 2.60 -22.30
C VAL A 96 -6.55 2.05 -23.62
N ASP A 97 -6.29 2.72 -24.72
CA ASP A 97 -6.85 2.39 -26.03
C ASP A 97 -6.00 1.37 -26.80
N HIS A 98 -4.69 1.31 -26.49
CA HIS A 98 -3.74 0.47 -27.22
C HIS A 98 -2.79 -0.32 -26.30
N PRO A 99 -2.35 -1.52 -26.71
CA PRO A 99 -1.22 -2.18 -26.07
C PRO A 99 0.01 -1.26 -26.07
N ALA A 100 0.78 -1.29 -24.99
CA ALA A 100 2.01 -0.52 -24.89
C ALA A 100 3.22 -1.33 -25.37
N PRO A 101 4.26 -0.68 -25.93
CA PRO A 101 5.49 -1.37 -26.29
C PRO A 101 6.21 -1.93 -25.06
N ILE A 102 6.78 -3.13 -25.22
CA ILE A 102 7.73 -3.70 -24.25
C ILE A 102 9.02 -2.86 -24.15
N GLY A 103 9.83 -3.14 -23.14
CA GLY A 103 11.09 -2.42 -22.90
C GLY A 103 10.90 -1.01 -22.34
N THR A 104 9.68 -0.66 -21.93
CA THR A 104 9.36 0.59 -21.23
C THR A 104 9.10 0.33 -19.75
N THR A 105 9.36 1.33 -18.91
CA THR A 105 9.03 1.29 -17.48
C THR A 105 8.22 2.52 -17.10
N ILE A 106 8.07 2.82 -15.81
CA ILE A 106 7.59 4.12 -15.38
C ILE A 106 8.77 5.11 -15.45
N GLU A 107 8.62 6.16 -16.24
CA GLU A 107 9.64 7.15 -16.56
C GLU A 107 9.16 8.55 -16.19
N CYS A 108 10.05 9.54 -16.28
CA CYS A 108 9.79 10.92 -15.88
C CYS A 108 8.48 11.46 -16.49
N ALA A 109 8.24 11.17 -17.78
CA ALA A 109 7.08 11.65 -18.52
C ALA A 109 5.74 11.17 -17.94
N ALA A 110 5.69 10.03 -17.23
CA ALA A 110 4.45 9.56 -16.60
C ALA A 110 3.92 10.58 -15.57
N CYS A 111 4.81 11.18 -14.79
CA CYS A 111 4.45 12.14 -13.74
C CYS A 111 4.72 13.61 -14.13
N HIS A 112 5.62 13.84 -15.08
CA HIS A 112 6.05 15.16 -15.52
C HIS A 112 5.58 15.47 -16.94
N ASN A 113 4.31 15.83 -17.07
CA ASN A 113 3.72 16.40 -18.28
C ASN A 113 2.60 17.40 -17.90
N GLU A 114 2.02 18.07 -18.90
CA GLU A 114 1.01 19.12 -18.69
C GLU A 114 -0.30 18.61 -18.06
N VAL A 115 -0.58 17.30 -18.15
CA VAL A 115 -1.80 16.67 -17.63
C VAL A 115 -1.57 16.10 -16.22
N THR A 116 -0.62 15.19 -16.06
CA THR A 116 -0.45 14.41 -14.82
C THR A 116 0.16 15.22 -13.69
N GLN A 117 0.85 16.33 -13.97
CA GLN A 117 1.30 17.28 -12.94
C GLN A 117 0.13 18.04 -12.29
N LEU A 118 -0.99 18.15 -13.00
CA LEU A 118 -2.22 18.81 -12.52
C LEU A 118 -3.26 17.81 -12.02
N ASN A 119 -2.96 16.51 -12.09
CA ASN A 119 -3.85 15.48 -11.60
C ASN A 119 -3.99 15.59 -10.08
N ASP A 120 -5.23 15.65 -9.61
CA ASP A 120 -5.59 15.88 -8.21
C ASP A 120 -6.66 14.88 -7.73
N ALA A 121 -7.00 13.89 -8.57
CA ALA A 121 -8.07 12.94 -8.30
C ALA A 121 -7.81 11.54 -8.88
N VAL A 122 -8.48 10.55 -8.30
CA VAL A 122 -8.54 9.19 -8.83
C VAL A 122 -9.89 8.54 -8.52
N THR A 123 -10.36 7.66 -9.39
CA THR A 123 -11.46 6.75 -9.08
C THR A 123 -10.89 5.39 -8.71
N LEU A 124 -11.16 4.95 -7.48
CA LEU A 124 -10.76 3.63 -6.97
C LEU A 124 -11.55 2.50 -7.66
N PRO A 125 -11.09 1.24 -7.60
CA PRO A 125 -11.85 0.09 -8.11
C PRO A 125 -13.26 -0.07 -7.51
N SER A 126 -13.46 0.42 -6.27
CA SER A 126 -14.77 0.48 -5.60
C SER A 126 -15.74 1.49 -6.23
N GLY A 127 -15.28 2.32 -7.17
CA GLY A 127 -16.04 3.42 -7.76
C GLY A 127 -16.01 4.70 -6.91
N GLN A 128 -15.27 4.71 -5.80
CA GLN A 128 -15.11 5.89 -4.99
C GLN A 128 -14.13 6.88 -5.63
N ASP A 129 -14.59 8.12 -5.80
CA ASP A 129 -13.74 9.23 -6.23
C ASP A 129 -13.01 9.83 -5.03
N LEU A 130 -11.69 9.91 -5.14
CA LEU A 130 -10.82 10.66 -4.23
C LEU A 130 -10.36 11.93 -4.94
N THR A 131 -10.48 13.07 -4.27
CA THR A 131 -10.08 14.39 -4.78
C THR A 131 -9.11 15.05 -3.80
N GLU A 132 -8.53 16.19 -4.20
CA GLU A 132 -7.59 16.97 -3.38
C GLU A 132 -6.34 16.17 -2.95
N LEU A 133 -5.93 15.20 -3.78
CA LEU A 133 -4.78 14.33 -3.53
C LEU A 133 -3.42 14.99 -3.87
N GLY A 134 -3.46 16.10 -4.60
CA GLY A 134 -2.35 16.69 -5.33
C GLY A 134 -1.61 15.65 -6.16
N SER A 135 -0.29 15.78 -6.20
CA SER A 135 0.60 14.85 -6.89
C SER A 135 0.49 13.39 -6.43
N ASN A 136 -0.12 13.11 -5.27
CA ASN A 136 -0.33 11.73 -4.80
C ASN A 136 -1.37 10.98 -5.66
N ALA A 137 -2.26 11.69 -6.38
CA ALA A 137 -3.19 11.07 -7.33
C ALA A 137 -2.46 10.13 -8.31
N ASN A 138 -1.23 10.50 -8.72
CA ASN A 138 -0.40 9.67 -9.58
C ASN A 138 0.03 8.34 -8.94
N CYS A 139 0.31 8.35 -7.63
CA CYS A 139 0.62 7.13 -6.88
C CYS A 139 -0.62 6.24 -6.76
N TYR A 140 -1.76 6.85 -6.40
CA TYR A 140 -3.05 6.17 -6.25
C TYR A 140 -3.50 5.48 -7.53
N ALA A 141 -3.26 6.09 -8.70
CA ALA A 141 -3.64 5.56 -10.00
C ALA A 141 -3.26 4.08 -10.23
N CYS A 142 -2.14 3.65 -9.63
CA CYS A 142 -1.65 2.29 -9.72
C CYS A 142 -1.62 1.54 -8.38
N HIS A 143 -1.32 2.22 -7.27
CA HIS A 143 -1.26 1.61 -5.94
C HIS A 143 -2.62 1.54 -5.23
N GLN A 144 -3.69 1.30 -5.99
CA GLN A 144 -5.07 1.18 -5.49
C GLN A 144 -5.63 -0.25 -5.54
N GLY A 145 -4.85 -1.20 -6.08
CA GLY A 145 -5.37 -2.52 -6.46
C GLY A 145 -6.25 -2.47 -7.71
N ARG A 146 -6.74 -3.64 -8.15
CA ARG A 146 -7.70 -3.80 -9.26
C ARG A 146 -8.99 -4.50 -8.85
N ALA A 147 -9.05 -5.02 -7.63
CA ALA A 147 -10.27 -5.52 -7.01
C ALA A 147 -10.49 -4.78 -5.68
N TYR A 148 -11.67 -4.96 -5.10
CA TYR A 148 -12.07 -4.34 -3.84
C TYR A 148 -13.05 -5.28 -3.11
N GLY A 149 -13.40 -4.99 -1.86
CA GLY A 149 -14.28 -5.82 -1.03
C GLY A 149 -15.60 -6.19 -1.71
N GLY A 150 -16.25 -5.22 -2.36
CA GLY A 150 -17.49 -5.45 -3.09
C GLY A 150 -17.38 -6.41 -4.29
N ALA A 151 -16.20 -6.59 -4.88
CA ALA A 151 -16.01 -7.62 -5.92
C ALA A 151 -16.13 -9.04 -5.34
N VAL A 152 -15.66 -9.24 -4.10
CA VAL A 152 -15.84 -10.50 -3.37
C VAL A 152 -17.30 -10.69 -2.98
N GLU A 153 -17.94 -9.65 -2.44
CA GLU A 153 -19.37 -9.70 -2.08
C GLU A 153 -20.25 -10.05 -3.28
N ALA A 154 -20.01 -9.41 -4.43
CA ALA A 154 -20.73 -9.68 -5.67
C ALA A 154 -20.55 -11.13 -6.14
N ALA A 155 -19.34 -11.70 -5.99
CA ALA A 155 -19.06 -13.08 -6.40
C ALA A 155 -19.75 -14.12 -5.51
N ILE A 156 -20.02 -13.79 -4.24
CA ILE A 156 -20.57 -14.74 -3.26
C ILE A 156 -22.07 -14.55 -2.96
N THR A 157 -22.67 -13.45 -3.41
CA THR A 157 -24.06 -13.12 -3.14
C THR A 157 -24.99 -14.25 -3.55
N GLY A 158 -25.85 -14.70 -2.62
CA GLY A 158 -26.83 -15.77 -2.86
C GLY A 158 -26.25 -17.19 -2.80
N LEU A 159 -24.96 -17.35 -2.51
CA LEU A 159 -24.33 -18.66 -2.30
C LEU A 159 -24.36 -19.06 -0.81
N GLU A 160 -24.47 -20.36 -0.57
CA GLU A 160 -24.34 -20.93 0.78
C GLU A 160 -22.90 -20.77 1.28
N LEU A 161 -22.72 -20.09 2.42
CA LEU A 161 -21.40 -19.63 2.89
C LEU A 161 -20.35 -20.75 2.99
N ASP A 162 -20.84 -21.93 3.31
CA ASP A 162 -20.07 -23.08 3.77
C ASP A 162 -20.05 -24.25 2.76
N ARG A 163 -20.62 -24.02 1.56
CA ARG A 163 -20.68 -24.99 0.47
C ARG A 163 -19.64 -24.65 -0.59
N ILE A 164 -18.93 -25.66 -1.09
CA ILE A 164 -18.02 -25.48 -2.22
C ILE A 164 -18.85 -25.13 -3.46
N ASP A 165 -18.47 -24.07 -4.13
CA ASP A 165 -19.03 -23.66 -5.40
C ASP A 165 -17.99 -23.83 -6.51
N GLN A 166 -18.36 -24.55 -7.58
CA GLN A 166 -17.45 -24.89 -8.68
C GLN A 166 -17.13 -23.72 -9.60
N ASN A 167 -17.88 -22.62 -9.52
CA ASN A 167 -17.70 -21.42 -10.31
C ASN A 167 -16.88 -20.36 -9.56
N LEU A 168 -16.79 -20.43 -8.23
CA LEU A 168 -15.95 -19.53 -7.47
C LEU A 168 -14.47 -19.69 -7.81
N ARG A 169 -13.81 -18.56 -7.99
CA ARG A 169 -12.37 -18.45 -8.21
C ARG A 169 -11.81 -17.45 -7.22
N PHE A 170 -10.53 -17.58 -6.92
CA PHE A 170 -9.85 -16.58 -6.12
C PHE A 170 -9.87 -15.22 -6.82
N ILE A 171 -10.21 -14.16 -6.08
CA ILE A 171 -10.23 -12.78 -6.56
C ILE A 171 -8.92 -12.15 -6.11
N ASN A 172 -8.13 -11.68 -7.06
CA ASN A 172 -6.81 -11.11 -6.78
C ASN A 172 -6.90 -9.60 -6.60
N ILE A 173 -6.31 -9.06 -5.52
CA ILE A 173 -6.24 -7.62 -5.27
C ILE A 173 -5.42 -6.87 -6.33
N HIS A 174 -4.40 -7.52 -6.92
CA HIS A 174 -3.53 -7.05 -8.01
C HIS A 174 -3.18 -5.55 -8.02
N ALA A 175 -2.04 -5.09 -7.49
CA ALA A 175 -1.15 -5.77 -6.57
C ALA A 175 -1.09 -4.92 -5.27
N ASN A 176 0.02 -4.25 -4.94
CA ASN A 176 0.08 -3.41 -3.73
C ASN A 176 -1.00 -2.30 -3.75
N ALA A 177 -1.99 -2.42 -2.87
CA ALA A 177 -3.15 -1.53 -2.76
C ALA A 177 -2.99 -0.47 -1.64
N ALA A 178 -1.75 -0.07 -1.33
CA ALA A 178 -1.42 0.89 -0.28
C ALA A 178 -2.30 2.15 -0.25
N GLY A 179 -2.64 2.71 -1.42
CA GLY A 179 -3.51 3.88 -1.52
C GLY A 179 -4.91 3.60 -0.98
N ALA A 180 -5.51 2.48 -1.37
CA ALA A 180 -6.83 2.08 -0.90
C ALA A 180 -6.79 1.64 0.59
N VAL A 181 -5.73 0.96 1.04
CA VAL A 181 -5.52 0.61 2.46
C VAL A 181 -5.40 1.87 3.33
N LEU A 182 -4.66 2.90 2.88
CA LEU A 182 -4.54 4.18 3.57
C LEU A 182 -5.91 4.83 3.79
N GLN A 183 -6.86 4.64 2.87
CA GLN A 183 -8.23 5.15 2.98
C GLN A 183 -9.15 4.32 3.90
N GLY A 184 -8.75 3.11 4.30
CA GLY A 184 -9.56 2.23 5.15
C GLY A 184 -10.91 1.90 4.50
N THR A 185 -12.01 2.05 5.25
CA THR A 185 -13.37 1.87 4.70
C THR A 185 -13.71 2.88 3.59
N ASN A 186 -13.03 4.03 3.54
CA ASN A 186 -13.15 4.98 2.42
C ASN A 186 -12.36 4.51 1.18
N GLY A 187 -11.65 3.40 1.25
CA GLY A 187 -10.97 2.78 0.11
C GLY A 187 -11.61 1.46 -0.33
N ASP A 188 -12.32 0.80 0.59
CA ASP A 188 -12.98 -0.50 0.42
C ASP A 188 -12.03 -1.57 -0.15
N ALA A 189 -10.74 -1.50 0.21
CA ALA A 189 -9.70 -2.36 -0.34
C ALA A 189 -9.87 -3.82 0.11
N GLY A 190 -10.30 -4.03 1.35
CA GLY A 190 -10.53 -5.34 1.95
C GLY A 190 -12.00 -5.75 1.89
N TYR A 191 -12.26 -7.03 2.14
CA TYR A 191 -13.61 -7.50 2.39
C TYR A 191 -14.03 -7.15 3.82
N GLU A 192 -15.00 -6.24 3.94
CA GLU A 192 -15.60 -5.80 5.20
C GLU A 192 -16.82 -6.66 5.56
N TYR A 193 -16.84 -7.21 6.77
CA TYR A 193 -17.89 -8.13 7.23
C TYR A 193 -19.16 -7.40 7.65
N SER A 194 -20.32 -7.92 7.22
CA SER A 194 -21.63 -7.36 7.58
C SER A 194 -21.83 -7.27 9.10
N GLY A 195 -22.34 -6.13 9.57
CA GLY A 195 -22.55 -5.85 11.00
C GLY A 195 -21.28 -5.40 11.74
N ARG A 196 -20.13 -5.33 11.07
CA ARG A 196 -18.90 -4.73 11.61
C ARG A 196 -18.75 -3.30 11.11
N SER A 197 -17.93 -2.53 11.82
CA SER A 197 -17.50 -1.20 11.41
C SER A 197 -15.99 -1.18 11.30
N TYR A 198 -15.50 -0.41 10.34
CA TYR A 198 -14.09 -0.30 10.00
C TYR A 198 -13.63 1.14 10.06
N VAL A 199 -12.36 1.36 10.41
CA VAL A 199 -11.79 2.70 10.43
C VAL A 199 -11.67 3.25 9.00
N GLY A 200 -11.90 4.55 8.84
CA GLY A 200 -11.68 5.27 7.59
C GLY A 200 -10.20 5.57 7.34
N ARG A 201 -9.95 6.64 6.60
CA ARG A 201 -8.59 7.07 6.25
C ARG A 201 -7.72 7.20 7.50
N PHE A 202 -6.54 6.61 7.44
CA PHE A 202 -5.55 6.78 8.49
C PHE A 202 -4.95 8.20 8.41
N GLU A 203 -5.15 8.97 9.46
CA GLU A 203 -4.57 10.30 9.62
C GLU A 203 -3.34 10.21 10.51
N HIS A 204 -2.18 10.46 9.94
CA HIS A 204 -0.96 10.69 10.71
C HIS A 204 -0.93 12.15 11.22
N VAL A 205 0.10 12.52 11.98
CA VAL A 205 0.32 13.93 12.35
C VAL A 205 0.50 14.82 11.11
N ALA A 206 -0.01 16.05 11.17
CA ALA A 206 0.03 17.00 10.07
C ALA A 206 1.41 17.07 9.39
N GLY A 207 1.43 16.84 8.07
CA GLY A 207 2.65 16.78 7.26
C GLY A 207 3.25 15.41 7.03
N PHE A 208 2.57 14.34 7.45
CA PHE A 208 2.95 12.96 7.21
C PHE A 208 1.77 12.08 6.71
N ASN A 209 0.78 12.68 6.06
CA ASN A 209 -0.50 12.01 5.72
C ASN A 209 -0.60 11.57 4.26
N ASP A 210 0.41 11.90 3.46
CA ASP A 210 0.41 11.72 2.01
C ASP A 210 1.58 10.82 1.57
N CYS A 211 1.46 10.16 0.43
CA CYS A 211 2.48 9.25 -0.10
C CYS A 211 3.85 9.94 -0.16
N THR A 212 3.91 11.12 -0.77
CA THR A 212 5.14 11.90 -0.98
C THR A 212 5.70 12.54 0.31
N SER A 213 4.91 12.57 1.38
CA SER A 213 5.38 13.05 2.68
C SER A 213 6.35 12.06 3.35
N CYS A 214 6.22 10.78 3.00
CA CYS A 214 7.02 9.65 3.52
C CYS A 214 7.96 9.07 2.47
N HIS A 215 7.47 8.83 1.25
CA HIS A 215 8.22 8.29 0.12
C HIS A 215 8.77 9.44 -0.73
N ASP A 216 10.08 9.44 -0.93
CA ASP A 216 10.69 10.39 -1.85
C ASP A 216 10.25 10.07 -3.30
N PRO A 217 9.69 11.03 -4.06
CA PRO A 217 9.11 10.76 -5.38
C PRO A 217 10.11 10.24 -6.42
N HIS A 218 11.41 10.45 -6.24
CA HIS A 218 12.42 10.01 -7.22
C HIS A 218 13.09 8.69 -6.81
N SER A 219 13.51 8.57 -5.55
CA SER A 219 14.16 7.34 -5.06
C SER A 219 13.16 6.27 -4.62
N LEU A 220 11.90 6.64 -4.37
CA LEU A 220 10.85 5.83 -3.74
C LEU A 220 11.14 5.42 -2.29
N ARG A 221 12.32 5.80 -1.78
CA ARG A 221 12.79 5.45 -0.45
C ARG A 221 12.27 6.43 0.59
N MET A 222 12.10 5.94 1.79
CA MET A 222 11.78 6.76 2.95
C MET A 222 13.07 7.25 3.62
N THR A 223 12.99 8.36 4.37
CA THR A 223 14.10 8.83 5.22
C THR A 223 13.80 8.51 6.70
N PRO A 224 14.31 7.40 7.28
CA PRO A 224 13.91 6.93 8.61
C PRO A 224 14.18 7.94 9.73
N LEU A 225 15.24 8.75 9.60
CA LEU A 225 15.59 9.77 10.58
C LEU A 225 14.51 10.86 10.72
N ARG A 226 13.63 11.05 9.73
CA ARG A 226 12.47 11.97 9.85
C ARG A 226 11.46 11.41 10.85
N CYS A 227 11.23 10.10 10.84
CA CYS A 227 10.35 9.41 11.77
C CYS A 227 10.96 9.36 13.18
N GLY A 228 12.28 9.21 13.25
CA GLY A 228 13.06 9.16 14.50
C GLY A 228 12.92 10.39 15.41
N ALA A 229 12.42 11.51 14.87
CA ALA A 229 12.12 12.72 15.65
C ALA A 229 10.96 12.54 16.64
N CYS A 230 9.99 11.67 16.33
CA CYS A 230 8.84 11.35 17.19
C CYS A 230 8.86 9.89 17.66
N HIS A 231 9.38 8.97 16.84
CA HIS A 231 9.52 7.56 17.16
C HIS A 231 10.95 7.25 17.54
N ALA A 232 11.26 7.37 18.82
CA ALA A 232 12.63 7.42 19.34
C ALA A 232 13.53 6.23 18.96
N ASP A 233 12.97 5.06 18.60
CA ASP A 233 13.75 3.87 18.22
C ASP A 233 14.04 3.75 16.72
N VAL A 234 13.51 4.66 15.90
CA VAL A 234 13.68 4.63 14.45
C VAL A 234 15.02 5.26 14.04
N ARG A 235 15.89 4.45 13.44
CA ARG A 235 17.22 4.86 12.94
C ARG A 235 17.52 4.36 11.53
N SER A 236 16.81 3.35 11.06
CA SER A 236 16.91 2.76 9.73
C SER A 236 15.54 2.31 9.24
N THR A 237 15.44 1.90 7.97
CA THR A 237 14.18 1.40 7.38
C THR A 237 13.66 0.17 8.13
N ALA A 238 14.56 -0.73 8.54
CA ALA A 238 14.20 -1.90 9.35
C ALA A 238 13.58 -1.54 10.71
N HIS A 239 13.81 -0.32 11.21
CA HIS A 239 13.26 0.11 12.50
C HIS A 239 11.82 0.62 12.38
N LEU A 240 11.32 0.89 11.17
CA LEU A 240 9.96 1.42 10.97
C LEU A 240 8.89 0.43 11.43
N GLN A 241 9.13 -0.86 11.26
CA GLN A 241 8.24 -1.94 11.71
C GLN A 241 8.08 -1.96 13.24
N ARG A 242 9.05 -1.41 13.98
CA ARG A 242 9.02 -1.33 15.45
C ARG A 242 8.25 -0.13 15.98
N VAL A 243 7.72 0.72 15.10
CA VAL A 243 6.89 1.85 15.53
C VAL A 243 5.63 1.32 16.21
N ARG A 244 5.32 1.89 17.37
CA ARG A 244 4.13 1.59 18.16
C ARG A 244 3.61 2.87 18.80
N THR A 245 2.29 3.02 18.86
CA THR A 245 1.60 4.19 19.44
C THR A 245 0.60 3.83 20.55
N SER A 246 0.38 2.55 20.81
CA SER A 246 -0.55 2.01 21.81
C SER A 246 0.05 0.76 22.45
N ASN A 247 -0.23 0.47 23.74
CA ASN A 247 0.22 -0.77 24.40
C ASN A 247 -0.81 -1.90 24.33
N ILE A 248 -1.82 -1.79 23.45
CA ILE A 248 -2.85 -2.83 23.25
C ILE A 248 -2.22 -4.03 22.54
N ASP A 249 -2.33 -5.22 23.13
CA ASP A 249 -2.00 -6.52 22.55
C ASP A 249 -3.11 -6.92 21.56
N PHE A 250 -2.89 -6.76 20.26
CA PHE A 250 -3.91 -7.02 19.25
C PHE A 250 -4.00 -8.50 18.90
N ASP A 251 -2.86 -9.19 18.85
CA ASP A 251 -2.79 -10.60 18.46
C ASP A 251 -3.03 -11.59 19.63
N GLY A 252 -3.03 -11.12 20.88
CA GLY A 252 -3.32 -11.89 22.08
C GLY A 252 -2.17 -12.76 22.59
N ASP A 253 -0.93 -12.50 22.22
CA ASP A 253 0.25 -13.26 22.65
C ASP A 253 0.88 -12.74 23.96
N GLY A 254 0.39 -11.62 24.48
CA GLY A 254 0.83 -10.96 25.71
C GLY A 254 2.02 -10.00 25.54
N LYS A 255 2.55 -9.78 24.33
CA LYS A 255 3.68 -8.89 24.06
C LYS A 255 3.23 -7.46 23.75
N THR A 256 3.15 -6.63 24.77
CA THR A 256 2.74 -5.21 24.60
C THR A 256 3.88 -4.26 24.17
N THR A 257 5.06 -4.77 23.80
CA THR A 257 6.25 -3.94 23.50
C THR A 257 6.79 -4.11 22.08
N GLU A 258 6.27 -5.06 21.32
CA GLU A 258 6.69 -5.29 19.93
C GLU A 258 6.11 -4.25 18.97
N GLY A 259 6.65 -4.17 17.76
CA GLY A 259 6.12 -3.23 16.77
C GLY A 259 4.68 -3.55 16.34
N ILE A 260 3.93 -2.56 15.86
CA ILE A 260 2.58 -2.83 15.30
C ILE A 260 2.64 -3.74 14.06
N ALA A 261 3.79 -3.78 13.37
CA ALA A 261 4.01 -4.72 12.27
C ALA A 261 4.06 -6.17 12.76
N GLU A 262 4.64 -6.43 13.94
CA GLU A 262 4.74 -7.79 14.50
C GLU A 262 3.33 -8.31 14.88
N GLU A 263 2.49 -7.45 15.45
CA GLU A 263 1.07 -7.76 15.73
C GLU A 263 0.30 -8.15 14.45
N ILE A 264 0.54 -7.42 13.35
CA ILE A 264 -0.07 -7.70 12.04
C ILE A 264 0.45 -9.02 11.47
N ASP A 265 1.77 -9.27 11.54
CA ASP A 265 2.39 -10.50 11.05
C ASP A 265 1.85 -11.72 11.81
N THR A 266 1.74 -11.66 13.14
CA THR A 266 1.16 -12.75 13.94
C THR A 266 -0.31 -12.97 13.60
N LEU A 267 -1.12 -11.91 13.43
CA LEU A 267 -2.52 -12.04 13.00
C LEU A 267 -2.63 -12.61 11.58
N HIS A 268 -1.70 -12.27 10.69
CA HIS A 268 -1.63 -12.81 9.34
C HIS A 268 -1.35 -14.33 9.36
N ASP A 269 -0.41 -14.77 10.18
CA ASP A 269 -0.12 -16.19 10.41
C ASP A 269 -1.33 -16.93 11.00
N LYS A 270 -1.97 -16.35 12.03
CA LYS A 270 -3.20 -16.92 12.63
C LYS A 270 -4.35 -17.03 11.64
N LEU A 271 -4.45 -16.11 10.68
CA LEU A 271 -5.44 -16.20 9.60
C LEU A 271 -5.11 -17.35 8.63
N MET A 272 -3.83 -17.56 8.28
CA MET A 272 -3.43 -18.73 7.48
C MET A 272 -3.80 -20.03 8.20
N ASP A 273 -3.49 -20.14 9.49
CA ASP A 273 -3.84 -21.30 10.31
C ASP A 273 -5.36 -21.53 10.35
N ALA A 274 -6.15 -20.47 10.53
CA ALA A 274 -7.61 -20.54 10.52
C ALA A 274 -8.15 -21.02 9.15
N MET A 275 -7.60 -20.52 8.04
CA MET A 275 -7.98 -20.96 6.69
C MET A 275 -7.65 -22.44 6.46
N GLN A 276 -6.46 -22.89 6.89
CA GLN A 276 -6.05 -24.29 6.78
C GLN A 276 -6.89 -25.21 7.65
N ALA A 277 -7.23 -24.79 8.87
CA ALA A 277 -8.12 -25.51 9.77
C ALA A 277 -9.54 -25.63 9.17
N TYR A 278 -10.07 -24.54 8.60
CA TYR A 278 -11.37 -24.55 7.92
C TYR A 278 -11.40 -25.54 6.75
N VAL A 279 -10.39 -25.50 5.88
CA VAL A 279 -10.23 -26.43 4.74
C VAL A 279 -10.16 -27.88 5.22
N THR A 280 -9.40 -28.14 6.28
CA THR A 280 -9.26 -29.48 6.89
C THR A 280 -10.59 -29.98 7.46
N ALA A 281 -11.33 -29.12 8.18
CA ALA A 281 -12.59 -29.47 8.81
C ALA A 281 -13.70 -29.86 7.80
N LYS A 282 -13.65 -29.32 6.58
CA LYS A 282 -14.58 -29.69 5.50
C LYS A 282 -14.25 -31.03 4.85
N GLY A 283 -13.01 -31.50 4.97
CA GLY A 283 -12.54 -32.84 4.57
C GLY A 283 -12.41 -33.08 3.05
N ASN A 284 -13.18 -32.39 2.21
CA ASN A 284 -13.20 -32.57 0.75
C ASN A 284 -12.52 -31.42 -0.03
N MET A 285 -11.88 -30.46 0.66
CA MET A 285 -11.27 -29.29 0.03
C MET A 285 -9.78 -29.48 -0.31
N GLY A 286 -9.11 -30.45 0.32
CA GLY A 286 -7.67 -30.70 0.13
C GLY A 286 -6.81 -29.96 1.16
N ALA A 287 -5.66 -29.44 0.73
CA ALA A 287 -4.82 -28.54 1.51
C ALA A 287 -4.83 -27.15 0.85
N LEU A 288 -4.51 -26.11 1.62
CA LEU A 288 -4.44 -24.72 1.15
C LEU A 288 -3.13 -24.09 1.60
N VAL A 289 -2.37 -23.56 0.66
CA VAL A 289 -1.10 -22.87 0.92
C VAL A 289 -1.08 -21.59 0.10
N TYR A 290 -0.71 -20.46 0.71
CA TYR A 290 -0.46 -19.23 -0.04
C TYR A 290 0.94 -19.23 -0.65
N VAL A 291 1.05 -18.78 -1.89
CA VAL A 291 2.30 -18.58 -2.62
C VAL A 291 2.32 -17.17 -3.21
N ASN A 292 3.43 -16.43 -3.02
CA ASN A 292 3.53 -15.04 -3.48
C ASN A 292 3.90 -14.92 -4.97
N GLU A 293 3.12 -15.58 -5.81
CA GLU A 293 3.28 -15.69 -7.27
C GLU A 293 1.90 -15.82 -7.92
N TYR A 294 1.81 -15.87 -9.25
CA TYR A 294 0.53 -15.82 -10.00
C TYR A 294 -0.53 -16.84 -9.54
N ARG A 295 -0.11 -17.99 -8.98
CA ARG A 295 -1.03 -19.03 -8.49
C ARG A 295 -1.77 -18.62 -7.22
N TYR A 296 -1.20 -17.72 -6.41
CA TYR A 296 -1.68 -17.18 -5.13
C TYR A 296 -2.01 -18.20 -4.04
N PHE A 297 -2.90 -19.15 -4.31
CA PHE A 297 -3.24 -20.24 -3.42
C PHE A 297 -3.11 -21.56 -4.17
N VAL A 298 -2.39 -22.52 -3.57
CA VAL A 298 -2.16 -23.85 -4.14
C VAL A 298 -2.64 -24.94 -3.19
N ASN A 299 -2.90 -26.12 -3.76
CA ASN A 299 -3.22 -27.33 -3.02
C ASN A 299 -1.95 -28.10 -2.60
N GLY A 300 -2.13 -29.22 -1.90
CA GLY A 300 -1.01 -30.07 -1.44
C GLY A 300 -0.18 -30.74 -2.56
N ARG A 301 -0.53 -30.53 -3.83
CA ARG A 301 0.21 -30.97 -5.02
C ARG A 301 0.84 -29.81 -5.78
N ASP A 302 0.86 -28.61 -5.20
CA ASP A 302 1.34 -27.38 -5.82
C ASP A 302 0.54 -26.94 -7.07
N GLU A 303 -0.72 -27.36 -7.18
CA GLU A 303 -1.64 -26.90 -8.23
C GLU A 303 -2.52 -25.76 -7.71
N VAL A 304 -3.03 -24.89 -8.59
CA VAL A 304 -3.97 -23.83 -8.19
C VAL A 304 -5.13 -24.39 -7.37
N PHE A 305 -5.40 -23.76 -6.23
CA PHE A 305 -6.50 -24.14 -5.35
C PHE A 305 -7.84 -23.71 -5.96
N VAL A 306 -8.78 -24.66 -6.09
CA VAL A 306 -10.07 -24.46 -6.76
C VAL A 306 -11.29 -24.74 -5.89
N SER A 307 -11.09 -25.29 -4.68
CA SER A 307 -12.17 -25.70 -3.79
C SER A 307 -12.65 -24.53 -2.94
N TRP A 308 -13.21 -23.49 -3.54
CA TRP A 308 -13.63 -22.28 -2.82
C TRP A 308 -15.04 -22.40 -2.24
N THR A 309 -15.18 -21.97 -0.99
CA THR A 309 -16.48 -21.61 -0.39
C THR A 309 -16.53 -20.08 -0.28
N PRO A 310 -17.72 -19.45 -0.29
CA PRO A 310 -17.83 -18.03 -0.01
C PRO A 310 -17.08 -17.58 1.25
N ARG A 311 -17.21 -18.33 2.36
CA ARG A 311 -16.56 -18.03 3.63
C ARG A 311 -15.04 -17.95 3.50
N LEU A 312 -14.46 -18.97 2.87
CA LEU A 312 -13.01 -19.02 2.65
C LEU A 312 -12.52 -17.92 1.70
N LEU A 313 -13.30 -17.58 0.66
CA LEU A 313 -12.91 -16.55 -0.31
C LEU A 313 -12.77 -15.16 0.34
N ARG A 314 -13.66 -14.81 1.27
CA ARG A 314 -13.59 -13.57 2.06
C ARG A 314 -12.28 -13.46 2.84
N ALA A 315 -11.95 -14.50 3.59
CA ALA A 315 -10.74 -14.57 4.39
C ALA A 315 -9.46 -14.59 3.52
N ALA A 316 -9.45 -15.38 2.44
CA ALA A 316 -8.31 -15.47 1.54
C ALA A 316 -8.02 -14.14 0.82
N TYR A 317 -9.06 -13.38 0.50
CA TYR A 317 -8.93 -12.04 -0.08
C TYR A 317 -8.23 -11.08 0.89
N ASN A 318 -8.72 -11.00 2.13
CA ASN A 318 -8.10 -10.18 3.18
C ASN A 318 -6.67 -10.62 3.50
N TYR A 319 -6.40 -11.93 3.51
CA TYR A 319 -5.05 -12.47 3.66
C TYR A 319 -4.12 -11.96 2.55
N GLN A 320 -4.56 -12.00 1.28
CA GLN A 320 -3.74 -11.51 0.18
C GLN A 320 -3.53 -9.99 0.24
N LEU A 321 -4.56 -9.21 0.61
CA LEU A 321 -4.43 -7.75 0.75
C LEU A 321 -3.25 -7.39 1.66
N VAL A 322 -3.18 -7.98 2.85
CA VAL A 322 -2.08 -7.76 3.81
C VAL A 322 -0.76 -8.29 3.27
N ALA A 323 -0.75 -9.45 2.63
CA ALA A 323 0.46 -10.01 2.02
C ALA A 323 1.04 -9.13 0.88
N LYS A 324 0.18 -8.38 0.16
CA LYS A 324 0.57 -7.51 -0.94
C LYS A 324 0.92 -6.10 -0.49
N ASP A 325 0.31 -5.58 0.57
CA ASP A 325 0.70 -4.33 1.20
C ASP A 325 1.61 -4.55 2.41
N ARG A 326 2.90 -4.73 2.13
CA ARG A 326 3.95 -4.85 3.15
C ARG A 326 4.15 -3.59 4.00
N GLY A 327 3.56 -2.46 3.60
CA GLY A 327 3.58 -1.19 4.32
C GLY A 327 2.31 -0.94 5.14
N SER A 328 1.37 -1.89 5.19
CA SER A 328 0.07 -1.74 5.87
C SER A 328 0.19 -1.34 7.34
N PHE A 329 1.27 -1.75 8.03
CA PHE A 329 1.60 -1.33 9.39
C PHE A 329 1.77 0.20 9.55
N ALA A 330 2.08 0.91 8.47
CA ALA A 330 2.19 2.36 8.42
C ALA A 330 1.05 3.02 7.62
N HIS A 331 0.49 2.35 6.61
CA HIS A 331 -0.59 2.90 5.80
C HIS A 331 -1.91 2.96 6.56
N ASN A 332 -2.32 1.87 7.23
CA ASN A 332 -3.52 1.84 8.07
C ASN A 332 -3.55 0.60 8.97
N PRO A 333 -2.74 0.54 10.04
CA PRO A 333 -2.58 -0.66 10.86
C PRO A 333 -3.91 -1.10 11.49
N ASN A 334 -4.72 -0.15 11.97
CA ASN A 334 -6.01 -0.48 12.59
C ASN A 334 -6.97 -1.13 11.61
N TYR A 335 -7.03 -0.64 10.36
CA TYR A 335 -7.89 -1.23 9.33
C TYR A 335 -7.51 -2.67 9.02
N VAL A 336 -6.23 -2.94 8.76
CA VAL A 336 -5.80 -4.30 8.43
C VAL A 336 -5.94 -5.26 9.61
N ILE A 337 -5.72 -4.81 10.84
CA ILE A 337 -5.98 -5.63 12.04
C ILE A 337 -7.47 -5.96 12.16
N GLN A 338 -8.37 -5.00 11.89
CA GLN A 338 -9.83 -5.26 11.90
C GLN A 338 -10.21 -6.32 10.86
N LEU A 339 -9.67 -6.24 9.64
CA LEU A 339 -9.90 -7.24 8.59
C LEU A 339 -9.37 -8.63 8.98
N LEU A 340 -8.15 -8.72 9.50
CA LEU A 340 -7.54 -9.99 9.92
C LEU A 340 -8.33 -10.62 11.07
N TYR A 341 -8.65 -9.84 12.11
CA TYR A 341 -9.43 -10.29 13.26
C TYR A 341 -10.78 -10.86 12.83
N ASP A 342 -11.54 -10.10 12.03
CA ASP A 342 -12.88 -10.52 11.60
C ASP A 342 -12.82 -11.72 10.65
N SER A 343 -11.75 -11.84 9.85
CA SER A 343 -11.53 -13.01 8.99
C SER A 343 -11.24 -14.28 9.79
N ILE A 344 -10.44 -14.18 10.86
CA ILE A 344 -10.18 -15.28 11.79
C ILE A 344 -11.48 -15.72 12.47
N GLU A 345 -12.25 -14.76 12.98
CA GLU A 345 -13.52 -15.02 13.66
C GLU A 345 -14.56 -15.67 12.72
N ASP A 346 -14.69 -15.18 11.48
CA ASP A 346 -15.64 -15.71 10.49
C ASP A 346 -15.34 -17.15 10.08
N LEU A 347 -14.06 -17.58 10.15
CA LEU A 347 -13.66 -18.96 9.93
C LEU A 347 -13.86 -19.86 11.16
N GLY A 348 -14.27 -19.30 12.30
CA GLY A 348 -14.36 -19.99 13.58
C GLY A 348 -13.01 -20.16 14.29
N GLY A 349 -11.99 -19.38 13.88
CA GLY A 349 -10.71 -19.31 14.55
C GLY A 349 -10.82 -18.67 15.95
N SER A 350 -9.91 -19.03 16.85
CA SER A 350 -9.92 -18.49 18.21
C SER A 350 -9.46 -17.02 18.22
N ILE A 351 -10.34 -16.14 18.71
CA ILE A 351 -10.04 -14.73 19.01
C ILE A 351 -9.76 -14.48 20.51
N ALA A 352 -9.61 -15.54 21.30
CA ALA A 352 -9.36 -15.42 22.73
C ALA A 352 -8.05 -14.65 23.00
N GLY A 353 -8.12 -13.61 23.84
CA GLY A 353 -6.98 -12.76 24.18
C GLY A 353 -6.69 -11.64 23.17
N MET A 354 -7.15 -11.78 21.92
CA MET A 354 -6.98 -10.75 20.89
C MET A 354 -7.84 -9.53 21.16
N ASN A 355 -7.35 -8.36 20.75
CA ASN A 355 -8.10 -7.11 20.79
C ASN A 355 -8.35 -6.61 19.37
N ARG A 356 -9.61 -6.32 19.03
CA ARG A 356 -9.96 -5.67 17.76
C ARG A 356 -9.90 -4.15 17.94
N PRO A 357 -9.24 -3.37 17.05
CA PRO A 357 -9.26 -1.92 17.10
C PRO A 357 -10.67 -1.35 17.08
N ALA A 358 -10.92 -0.35 17.93
CA ALA A 358 -12.18 0.39 17.95
C ALA A 358 -12.28 1.35 16.75
N VAL A 359 -13.49 1.59 16.26
CA VAL A 359 -13.77 2.68 15.32
C VAL A 359 -14.07 3.94 16.15
N PRO A 360 -13.35 5.06 15.93
CA PRO A 360 -13.54 6.31 16.67
C PRO A 360 -14.92 6.95 16.56
#